data_AF-A0A7Z9FDW4-F1
#
_entry.id   AF-A0A7Z9FDW4-F1
#
_cell.length_a   1.000
_cell.length_b   1.000
_cell.length_c   1.000
_cell.angle_alpha   90.00
_cell.angle_beta   90.00
_cell.angle_gamma   90.00
#
_symmetry.space_group_name_H-M   'P 1'
#
loop_
_entity.id
_entity.type
_entity.pdbx_description
1 polymer ?
#
loop_
_entity_poly.entity_id
_entity_poly.type
_entity_poly.pdbx_seq_one_letter_code
_entity_poly.pdbx_strand_id
1 'polypeptide(L)'
;MDFLYSVTADPVLQIVEDPVFFLQIILEGLMAGVMYSLVALGFCLIYKASGVFNFAQGVMMVLAVMCMVTVYDAGFGILLALLVAMVFMVGLSFAIERVVLRPMVNQPQIILFMATIGLAFFLEGFGEFIFGGSSQKIVPTEALHIGRDALLIPMFGSEIRLQQLDLTAGV
;
A
#
# COMPACT_ATOMS: atom_id res chain seq x y z
N MET A 1 -11.90 -22.74 -32.14
CA MET A 1 -12.82 -23.32 -31.15
C MET A 1 -12.18 -23.35 -29.76
N ASP A 2 -10.86 -23.51 -29.67
CA ASP A 2 -10.12 -23.66 -28.41
C ASP A 2 -10.13 -22.42 -27.50
N PHE A 3 -10.12 -21.20 -28.06
CA PHE A 3 -10.21 -19.97 -27.27
C PHE A 3 -11.56 -19.80 -26.55
N LEU A 4 -12.66 -20.22 -27.18
CA LEU A 4 -13.98 -20.16 -26.54
C LEU A 4 -14.09 -21.20 -25.43
N TYR A 5 -13.48 -22.37 -25.64
CA TYR A 5 -13.43 -23.44 -24.65
C TYR A 5 -12.60 -23.04 -23.43
N SER A 6 -11.43 -22.43 -23.63
CA SER A 6 -10.56 -22.02 -22.52
C SER A 6 -11.10 -20.85 -21.69
N VAL A 7 -11.93 -20.01 -22.28
CA VAL A 7 -12.57 -18.89 -21.58
C VAL A 7 -13.82 -19.33 -20.81
N THR A 8 -14.52 -20.38 -21.26
CA THR A 8 -15.86 -20.72 -20.73
C THR A 8 -15.96 -22.07 -20.04
N ALA A 9 -15.32 -23.11 -20.57
CA ALA A 9 -15.47 -24.49 -20.08
C ALA A 9 -14.33 -24.91 -19.15
N ASP A 10 -13.08 -24.57 -19.48
CA ASP A 10 -11.91 -24.89 -18.65
C ASP A 10 -12.03 -24.44 -17.18
N PRO A 11 -12.44 -23.20 -16.86
CA PRO A 11 -12.58 -22.80 -15.46
C PRO A 11 -13.69 -23.57 -14.73
N VAL A 12 -14.76 -23.98 -15.42
CA VAL A 12 -15.84 -24.77 -14.81
C VAL A 12 -15.40 -26.22 -14.54
N LEU A 13 -14.61 -26.80 -15.45
CA LEU A 13 -14.03 -28.13 -15.27
C LEU A 13 -13.03 -28.14 -14.11
N GLN A 14 -12.18 -27.10 -14.01
CA GLN A 14 -11.25 -26.93 -12.89
C GLN A 14 -11.94 -26.85 -11.53
N ILE A 15 -13.12 -26.21 -11.45
CA ILE A 15 -13.89 -26.15 -10.19
C ILE A 15 -14.37 -27.54 -9.76
N VAL A 16 -14.76 -28.39 -10.71
CA VAL A 16 -15.25 -29.74 -10.44
C VAL A 16 -14.10 -30.71 -10.13
N GLU A 17 -12.97 -30.56 -10.83
CA GLU A 17 -11.78 -31.38 -10.64
C GLU A 17 -11.02 -31.04 -9.35
N ASP A 18 -10.93 -29.75 -8.98
CA ASP A 18 -10.22 -29.28 -7.80
C ASP A 18 -11.08 -28.30 -6.97
N PRO A 19 -12.03 -28.81 -6.15
CA PRO A 19 -12.89 -27.95 -5.31
C PRO A 19 -12.11 -27.16 -4.26
N VAL A 20 -10.92 -27.65 -3.87
CA VAL A 20 -10.01 -26.99 -2.92
C VAL A 20 -9.39 -25.73 -3.53
N PHE A 21 -9.02 -25.77 -4.81
CA PHE A 21 -8.51 -24.62 -5.56
C PHE A 21 -9.57 -23.53 -5.72
N PHE A 22 -10.82 -23.91 -5.99
CA PHE A 22 -11.93 -22.97 -6.04
C PHE A 22 -12.13 -22.23 -4.71
N LEU A 23 -12.07 -22.95 -3.59
CA LEU A 23 -12.17 -22.35 -2.25
C LEU A 23 -11.01 -21.38 -1.99
N GLN A 24 -9.79 -21.73 -2.43
CA GLN A 24 -8.62 -20.85 -2.31
C GLN A 24 -8.84 -19.54 -3.07
N ILE A 25 -9.30 -19.58 -4.32
CA ILE A 25 -9.56 -18.36 -5.12
C ILE A 25 -10.60 -17.45 -4.45
N ILE A 26 -11.66 -18.05 -3.88
CA ILE A 26 -12.67 -17.28 -3.14
C ILE A 26 -12.06 -16.58 -1.92
N LEU A 27 -11.22 -17.29 -1.15
CA LEU A 27 -10.58 -16.75 0.03
C LEU A 27 -9.57 -15.64 -0.31
N GLU A 28 -8.74 -15.84 -1.33
CA GLU A 28 -7.81 -14.82 -1.83
C GLU A 28 -8.55 -13.57 -2.33
N GLY A 29 -9.63 -13.77 -3.11
CA GLY A 29 -10.49 -12.68 -3.57
C GLY A 29 -11.15 -11.91 -2.43
N LEU A 30 -11.57 -12.60 -1.36
CA LEU A 30 -12.13 -11.98 -0.16
C LEU A 30 -11.06 -11.16 0.59
N MET A 31 -9.87 -11.71 0.82
CA MET A 31 -8.77 -11.02 1.50
C MET A 31 -8.37 -9.74 0.75
N ALA A 32 -8.22 -9.82 -0.57
CA ALA A 32 -7.95 -8.66 -1.41
C ALA A 32 -9.08 -7.62 -1.35
N GLY A 33 -10.34 -8.08 -1.39
CA GLY A 33 -11.51 -7.21 -1.25
C GLY A 33 -11.54 -6.44 0.07
N VAL A 34 -11.21 -7.10 1.19
CA VAL A 34 -11.11 -6.46 2.52
C VAL A 34 -10.02 -5.39 2.52
N MET A 35 -8.83 -5.70 1.99
CA MET A 35 -7.72 -4.75 1.91
C MET A 35 -8.11 -3.47 1.15
N TYR A 36 -8.64 -3.60 -0.06
CA TYR A 36 -9.06 -2.44 -0.85
C TYR A 36 -10.23 -1.68 -0.20
N SER A 37 -11.14 -2.39 0.48
CA SER A 37 -12.24 -1.76 1.23
C SER A 37 -11.74 -0.93 2.41
N LEU A 38 -10.75 -1.42 3.16
CA LEU A 38 -10.14 -0.68 4.27
C LEU A 38 -9.41 0.57 3.78
N VAL A 39 -8.67 0.45 2.66
CA VAL A 39 -8.00 1.60 2.03
C VAL A 39 -9.04 2.65 1.60
N ALA A 40 -10.10 2.23 0.92
CA ALA A 40 -11.19 3.13 0.52
C ALA A 40 -11.88 3.79 1.72
N LEU A 41 -12.10 3.03 2.80
CA LEU A 41 -12.68 3.55 4.04
C LEU A 41 -11.78 4.60 4.68
N GLY A 42 -10.46 4.41 4.70
CA GLY A 42 -9.49 5.40 5.15
C GLY A 42 -9.62 6.73 4.38
N PHE A 43 -9.67 6.66 3.05
CA PHE A 43 -9.89 7.85 2.21
C PHE A 43 -11.24 8.52 2.47
N CYS A 44 -12.33 7.75 2.61
CA CYS A 44 -13.65 8.27 2.96
C CYS A 44 -13.68 8.96 4.33
N LEU A 45 -13.01 8.40 5.35
CA LEU A 45 -12.94 8.98 6.69
C LEU A 45 -12.16 10.28 6.69
N ILE A 46 -11.03 10.33 5.99
CA ILE A 46 -10.23 11.56 5.85
C ILE A 46 -11.10 12.65 5.21
N TYR A 47 -11.74 12.36 4.07
CA TYR A 47 -12.59 13.33 3.39
C TYR A 47 -13.77 13.79 4.25
N LYS A 48 -14.43 12.87 4.95
CA LYS A 48 -15.57 13.20 5.82
C LYS A 48 -15.16 14.04 7.03
N ALA A 49 -13.95 13.86 7.56
CA ALA A 49 -13.42 14.60 8.70
C ALA A 49 -12.82 15.97 8.31
N SER A 50 -12.11 16.06 7.19
CA SER A 50 -11.41 17.27 6.75
C SER A 50 -12.24 18.14 5.80
N GLY A 51 -13.24 17.57 5.13
CA GLY A 51 -13.97 18.20 4.03
C GLY A 51 -13.11 18.45 2.78
N VAL A 52 -11.87 17.94 2.73
CA VAL A 52 -10.89 18.17 1.66
C VAL A 52 -10.00 16.96 1.43
N PHE A 53 -9.78 16.61 0.16
CA PHE A 53 -8.78 15.62 -0.25
C PHE A 53 -7.36 16.21 -0.24
N ASN A 54 -6.43 15.57 0.48
CA ASN A 54 -5.00 15.86 0.38
C ASN A 54 -4.35 14.89 -0.61
N PHE A 55 -4.04 15.36 -1.83
CA PHE A 55 -3.38 14.55 -2.86
C PHE A 55 -1.90 14.29 -2.60
N ALA A 56 -1.25 15.10 -1.76
CA ALA A 56 0.15 14.92 -1.40
C ALA A 56 0.38 13.71 -0.47
N GLN A 57 -0.67 13.17 0.15
CA GLN A 57 -0.56 12.05 1.09
C GLN A 57 0.16 10.83 0.49
N GLY A 58 -0.08 10.52 -0.78
CA GLY A 58 0.58 9.40 -1.46
C GLY A 58 2.09 9.60 -1.57
N VAL A 59 2.52 10.76 -2.06
CA VAL A 59 3.95 11.12 -2.19
C VAL A 59 4.63 11.17 -0.83
N MET A 60 3.95 11.70 0.20
CA MET A 60 4.48 11.69 1.57
C MET A 60 4.77 10.27 2.07
N MET A 61 3.92 9.28 1.79
CA MET A 61 4.20 7.88 2.12
C MET A 61 5.43 7.34 1.39
N VAL A 62 5.58 7.68 0.11
CA VAL A 62 6.78 7.31 -0.66
C VAL A 62 8.05 7.88 -0.01
N LEU A 63 8.04 9.15 0.37
CA LEU A 63 9.18 9.77 1.08
C LEU A 63 9.49 9.09 2.41
N ALA A 64 8.47 8.70 3.18
CA ALA A 64 8.66 7.97 4.43
C ALA A 64 9.31 6.60 4.21
N VAL A 65 8.88 5.85 3.18
CA VAL A 65 9.48 4.57 2.80
C VAL A 65 10.92 4.77 2.31
N MET A 66 11.19 5.79 1.49
CA MET A 66 12.56 6.08 1.03
C MET A 66 13.49 6.46 2.19
N CYS A 67 12.98 7.20 3.17
CA CYS A 67 13.70 7.48 4.42
C CYS A 67 14.01 6.18 5.17
N MET A 68 13.02 5.31 5.34
CA MET A 68 13.18 4.01 5.98
C MET A 68 14.27 3.16 5.31
N VAL A 69 14.18 2.98 3.99
CA VAL A 69 15.15 2.15 3.26
C VAL A 69 16.54 2.77 3.31
N THR A 70 16.66 4.11 3.29
CA THR A 70 17.96 4.78 3.42
C THR A 70 18.61 4.56 4.79
N VAL A 71 17.83 4.56 5.85
CA VAL A 71 18.33 4.24 7.19
C VAL A 71 18.71 2.75 7.30
N TYR A 72 17.92 1.87 6.69
CA TYR A 72 18.23 0.44 6.64
C TYR A 72 19.52 0.14 5.85
N ASP A 73 19.68 0.73 4.66
CA ASP A 73 20.88 0.59 3.82
C ASP A 73 22.15 1.14 4.52
N ALA A 74 21.99 2.10 5.44
CA ALA A 74 23.08 2.61 6.27
C ALA A 74 23.53 1.63 7.36
N GLY A 75 22.95 0.43 7.43
CA GLY A 75 23.33 -0.65 8.35
C GLY A 75 22.57 -0.64 9.68
N PHE A 76 21.54 0.20 9.82
CA PHE A 76 20.69 0.21 11.00
C PHE A 76 19.60 -0.87 10.90
N GLY A 77 19.28 -1.49 12.04
CA GLY A 77 18.24 -2.53 12.10
C GLY A 77 16.85 -2.01 11.69
N ILE A 78 16.00 -2.93 11.23
CA ILE A 78 14.66 -2.63 10.68
C ILE A 78 13.74 -1.88 11.67
N LEU A 79 13.79 -2.19 12.96
CA LEU A 79 13.00 -1.50 13.99
C LEU A 79 13.41 -0.02 14.10
N LEU A 80 14.71 0.28 14.03
CA LEU A 80 15.19 1.65 14.12
C LEU A 80 14.82 2.42 12.86
N ALA A 81 14.95 1.79 11.68
CA ALA A 81 14.53 2.37 10.41
C ALA A 81 13.04 2.72 10.41
N LEU A 82 12.19 1.84 10.95
CA LEU A 82 10.75 2.07 11.06
C LEU A 82 10.41 3.22 12.03
N LEU A 83 11.06 3.28 13.18
CA LEU A 83 10.87 4.38 14.13
C LEU A 83 11.30 5.73 13.52
N VAL A 84 12.45 5.76 12.83
CA VAL A 84 12.93 6.98 12.17
C VAL A 84 11.96 7.42 11.07
N ALA A 85 11.46 6.49 10.27
CA ALA A 85 10.47 6.78 9.23
C ALA A 85 9.16 7.33 9.81
N MET A 86 8.69 6.78 10.94
CA MET A 86 7.50 7.27 11.64
C MET A 86 7.70 8.70 12.15
N VAL A 87 8.83 8.97 12.82
CA VAL A 87 9.16 10.32 13.31
C VAL A 87 9.30 11.30 12.14
N PHE A 88 9.96 10.89 11.06
CA PHE A 88 10.08 11.68 9.84
C PHE A 88 8.71 12.02 9.24
N MET A 89 7.82 11.04 9.12
CA MET A 89 6.48 11.24 8.57
C MET A 89 5.63 12.18 9.43
N VAL A 90 5.70 12.06 10.76
CA VAL A 90 5.02 12.98 11.68
C VAL A 90 5.57 14.40 11.53
N GLY A 91 6.89 14.54 11.48
CA GLY A 91 7.56 15.84 11.30
C GLY A 91 7.19 16.50 9.97
N LEU A 92 7.23 15.74 8.88
CA LEU A 92 6.87 16.20 7.55
C LEU A 92 5.40 16.62 7.49
N SER A 93 4.50 15.78 8.03
CA SER A 93 3.06 16.07 8.06
C SER A 93 2.76 17.34 8.86
N PHE A 94 3.40 17.52 10.01
CA PHE A 94 3.23 18.71 10.84
C PHE A 94 3.77 19.97 10.14
N ALA A 95 4.91 19.87 9.44
CA ALA A 95 5.47 20.98 8.68
C ALA A 95 4.53 21.41 7.53
N ILE A 96 4.02 20.44 6.77
CA ILE A 96 3.04 20.68 5.70
C ILE A 96 1.76 21.30 6.24
N GLU A 97 1.25 20.76 7.35
CA GLU A 97 0.06 21.29 8.00
C GLU A 97 0.27 22.77 8.38
N ARG A 98 1.39 23.09 9.03
CA ARG A 98 1.67 24.44 9.50
C ARG A 98 1.94 25.45 8.39
N VAL A 99 2.68 25.05 7.35
CA VAL A 99 3.17 25.96 6.30
C VAL A 99 2.19 26.09 5.15
N VAL A 100 1.54 24.99 4.75
CA VAL A 100 0.71 24.95 3.53
C VAL A 100 -0.78 24.93 3.88
N LEU A 101 -1.20 24.04 4.77
CA LEU A 101 -2.63 23.84 5.02
C LEU A 101 -3.24 24.90 5.95
N ARG A 102 -2.54 25.24 7.04
CA ARG A 102 -3.04 26.17 8.07
C ARG A 102 -3.33 27.58 7.55
N PRO A 103 -2.51 28.18 6.66
CA PRO A 103 -2.84 29.49 6.06
C PRO A 103 -4.04 29.45 5.12
N MET A 104 -4.40 28.27 4.60
CA MET A 104 -5.51 28.08 3.67
C MET A 104 -6.81 27.65 4.34
N VAL A 105 -6.83 27.59 5.68
CA VAL A 105 -8.06 27.37 6.45
C VAL A 105 -9.03 28.53 6.16
N ASN A 106 -10.31 28.19 5.89
CA ASN A 106 -11.38 29.08 5.42
C ASN A 106 -11.35 29.48 3.93
N GLN A 107 -10.47 28.91 3.11
CA GLN A 107 -10.55 29.06 1.65
C GLN A 107 -11.51 28.02 1.03
N PRO A 108 -12.06 28.30 -0.17
CA PRO A 108 -12.84 27.31 -0.92
C PRO A 108 -12.09 25.98 -1.08
N GLN A 109 -12.82 24.86 -0.97
CA GLN A 109 -12.25 23.50 -1.01
C GLN A 109 -11.40 23.23 -2.25
N ILE A 110 -11.74 23.83 -3.40
CA ILE A 110 -11.00 23.68 -4.65
C ILE A 110 -9.59 24.28 -4.61
N ILE A 111 -9.38 25.35 -3.82
CA ILE A 111 -8.06 25.96 -3.64
C ILE A 111 -7.16 25.02 -2.85
N LEU A 112 -7.71 24.41 -1.80
CA LEU A 112 -6.98 23.45 -0.97
C LEU A 112 -6.64 22.19 -1.76
N PHE A 113 -7.57 21.72 -2.60
CA PHE A 113 -7.36 20.64 -3.55
C PHE A 113 -6.18 20.95 -4.49
N MET A 114 -6.21 22.07 -5.20
CA MET A 114 -5.16 22.48 -6.13
C MET A 114 -3.81 22.65 -5.43
N ALA A 115 -3.79 23.21 -4.22
CA ALA A 115 -2.58 23.37 -3.42
C ALA A 115 -1.95 22.01 -3.07
N THR A 116 -2.76 21.00 -2.74
CA THR A 116 -2.23 19.66 -2.41
C THR A 116 -1.67 18.92 -3.63
N ILE A 117 -2.19 19.18 -4.83
CA ILE A 117 -1.60 18.67 -6.08
C ILE A 117 -0.25 19.34 -6.34
N GLY A 118 -0.18 20.67 -6.22
CA GLY A 118 1.07 21.41 -6.35
C GLY A 118 2.11 20.97 -5.33
N LEU A 119 1.67 20.72 -4.09
CA LEU A 119 2.51 20.16 -3.04
C LEU A 119 3.00 18.74 -3.38
N ALA A 120 2.15 17.89 -3.95
CA ALA A 120 2.54 16.53 -4.35
C ALA A 120 3.71 16.58 -5.35
N PHE A 121 3.59 17.39 -6.41
CA PHE A 121 4.66 17.55 -7.40
C PHE A 121 5.93 18.18 -6.81
N PHE A 122 5.78 19.16 -5.92
CA PHE A 122 6.92 19.74 -5.21
C PHE A 122 7.64 18.68 -4.36
N LEU A 123 6.90 17.89 -3.58
CA LEU A 123 7.45 16.84 -2.74
C LEU A 123 8.07 15.70 -3.54
N GLU A 124 7.51 15.39 -4.71
CA GLU A 124 8.04 14.38 -5.63
C GLU A 124 9.42 14.81 -6.14
N GLY A 125 9.52 16.02 -6.70
CA GLY A 125 10.80 16.56 -7.15
C GLY A 125 11.80 16.79 -6.01
N PHE A 126 11.32 17.23 -4.85
CA PHE A 126 12.17 17.40 -3.66
C PHE A 126 12.68 16.06 -3.12
N GLY A 127 11.84 15.03 -3.15
CA GLY A 127 12.21 13.65 -2.83
C GLY A 127 13.30 13.13 -3.75
N GLU A 128 13.11 13.33 -5.05
CA GLU A 128 14.10 12.92 -6.06
C GLU A 128 15.43 13.65 -5.88
N PHE A 129 15.39 14.93 -5.49
CA PHE A 129 16.59 15.72 -5.18
C PHE A 129 17.35 15.21 -3.94
N ILE A 130 16.65 14.83 -2.87
CA ILE A 130 17.27 14.34 -1.63
C ILE A 130 17.74 12.89 -1.76
N PHE A 131 16.89 12.01 -2.30
CA PHE A 131 17.10 10.56 -2.30
C PHE A 131 17.71 10.02 -3.61
N GLY A 132 17.84 10.88 -4.63
CA GLY A 132 18.40 10.57 -5.94
C GLY A 132 17.42 9.89 -6.89
N GLY A 133 17.39 10.31 -8.16
CA GLY A 133 16.49 9.81 -9.22
C GLY A 133 16.74 8.38 -9.71
N SER A 134 17.41 7.53 -8.94
CA SER A 134 17.68 6.13 -9.32
C SER A 134 17.67 5.15 -8.15
N SER A 135 16.95 5.45 -7.08
CA SER A 135 16.74 4.46 -6.02
C SER A 135 15.59 3.51 -6.37
N GLN A 136 15.89 2.42 -7.07
CA GLN A 136 15.19 1.15 -6.82
C GLN A 136 15.57 0.65 -5.42
N LYS A 137 15.20 1.44 -4.40
CA LYS A 137 15.29 1.06 -3.00
C LYS A 137 14.15 0.09 -2.74
N ILE A 138 14.44 -1.18 -2.96
CA ILE A 138 13.50 -2.27 -2.71
C ILE A 138 13.25 -2.27 -1.21
N VAL A 139 11.98 -2.19 -0.81
CA VAL A 139 11.59 -2.31 0.59
C VAL A 139 12.13 -3.65 1.11
N PRO A 140 12.86 -3.69 2.23
CA PRO A 140 13.41 -4.93 2.77
C PRO A 140 12.30 -5.81 3.36
N THR A 141 11.53 -6.47 2.49
CA THR A 141 10.39 -7.31 2.80
C THR A 141 10.77 -8.49 3.71
N GLU A 142 11.97 -9.05 3.51
CA GLU A 142 12.50 -10.15 4.32
C GLU A 142 12.82 -9.72 5.76
N ALA A 143 13.35 -8.51 5.95
CA ALA A 143 13.62 -7.96 7.28
C ALA A 143 12.33 -7.54 8.02
N LEU A 144 11.26 -7.28 7.27
CA LEU A 144 9.97 -6.86 7.81
C LEU A 144 9.07 -8.06 8.17
N HIS A 145 9.58 -9.30 8.05
CA HIS A 145 8.82 -10.55 8.23
C HIS A 145 7.49 -10.56 7.44
N ILE A 146 7.44 -9.88 6.30
CA ILE A 146 6.32 -10.02 5.37
C ILE A 146 6.55 -11.34 4.65
N GLY A 147 5.97 -12.41 5.20
CA GLY A 147 6.18 -13.76 4.74
C GLY A 147 5.80 -13.94 3.27
N ARG A 148 6.77 -14.36 2.46
CA ARG A 148 6.48 -15.05 1.18
C ARG A 148 6.14 -16.52 1.41
N ASP A 149 6.22 -16.98 2.65
CA ASP A 149 5.89 -18.33 3.03
C ASP A 149 4.39 -18.54 2.82
N ALA A 150 4.06 -19.50 1.97
CA ALA A 150 2.71 -19.99 1.84
C ALA A 150 2.44 -20.96 2.99
N LEU A 151 1.40 -20.68 3.77
CA LEU A 151 0.87 -21.63 4.72
C LEU A 151 0.16 -22.72 3.91
N LEU A 152 0.84 -23.86 3.77
CA LEU A 152 0.34 -25.03 3.05
C LEU A 152 -0.58 -25.81 3.99
N ILE A 153 -1.89 -25.69 3.80
CA ILE A 153 -2.87 -26.52 4.50
C ILE A 153 -3.21 -27.71 3.59
N PRO A 154 -2.75 -28.93 3.91
CA PRO A 154 -3.16 -30.12 3.16
C PRO A 154 -4.63 -30.42 3.46
N MET A 155 -5.50 -30.36 2.45
CA MET A 155 -6.93 -30.65 2.53
C MET A 155 -7.30 -31.54 1.34
N PHE A 156 -7.87 -32.71 1.59
CA PHE A 156 -8.38 -33.62 0.53
C PHE A 156 -7.39 -33.94 -0.61
N GLY A 157 -6.09 -34.06 -0.32
CA GLY A 157 -5.09 -34.49 -1.32
C GLY A 157 -4.53 -33.38 -2.21
N SER A 158 -5.03 -32.14 -2.07
CA SER A 158 -4.43 -30.92 -2.66
C SER A 158 -4.05 -29.90 -1.57
N GLU A 159 -3.10 -29.03 -1.88
CA GLU A 159 -2.55 -28.06 -0.92
C GLU A 159 -3.19 -26.68 -1.15
N ILE A 160 -3.86 -26.14 -0.12
CA ILE A 160 -4.26 -24.72 -0.13
C ILE A 160 -3.00 -23.90 0.15
N ARG A 161 -2.67 -22.97 -0.75
CA ARG A 161 -1.50 -22.08 -0.61
C ARG A 161 -1.92 -20.67 -0.21
N LEU A 162 -2.16 -20.43 1.08
CA LEU A 162 -2.41 -19.08 1.56
C LEU A 162 -1.06 -18.37 1.79
N GLN A 163 -0.77 -17.35 0.98
CA GLN A 163 0.45 -16.56 1.21
C GLN A 163 0.28 -15.75 2.50
N GLN A 164 1.32 -15.72 3.32
CA GLN A 164 1.35 -14.82 4.48
C GLN A 164 1.22 -13.35 4.07
N LEU A 165 1.54 -12.99 2.82
CA LEU A 165 1.28 -11.68 2.24
C LEU A 165 -0.23 -11.34 2.21
N ASP A 166 -1.07 -12.28 1.76
CA ASP A 166 -2.52 -12.07 1.68
C ASP A 166 -3.14 -11.96 3.08
N LEU A 167 -2.63 -12.76 4.02
CA LEU A 167 -3.03 -12.72 5.43
C LEU A 167 -2.59 -11.43 6.13
N THR A 168 -1.35 -10.99 5.92
CA THR A 168 -0.81 -9.78 6.53
C THR A 168 -1.47 -8.53 5.96
N ALA A 169 -1.84 -8.56 4.68
CA ALA A 169 -2.47 -7.41 4.05
C ALA A 169 -3.99 -7.33 4.29
N GLY A 170 -4.61 -8.40 4.82
CA GLY A 170 -6.02 -8.43 5.22
C GLY A 170 -6.31 -8.06 6.68
N VAL A 171 -5.29 -7.84 7.51
CA VAL A 171 -5.38 -7.51 8.96
C VAL A 171 -4.78 -6.14 9.23
#